data_AF-A0A9D4R6Z9-F1
#
_entry.id   AF-A0A9D4R6Z9-F1
#
_cell.length_a   1.000
_cell.length_b   1.000
_cell.length_c   1.000
_cell.angle_alpha   90.00
_cell.angle_beta   90.00
_cell.angle_gamma   90.00
#
_symmetry.space_group_name_H-M   'P 1'
#
loop_
_entity.id
_entity.type
_entity.pdbx_description
1 polymer ?
#
loop_
_entity_poly.entity_id
_entity_poly.type
_entity_poly.pdbx_seq_one_letter_code
_entity_poly.pdbx_strand_id
1 'polypeptide(L)'
;MHTTGVFALKLTLVRVYDTTGVFALKLTLVRVYDTTGVFALKLTLVRVYDTTGVFALKLTLVRVYDTTGVFALKLTLVKVYDTTGVFALKLTLVTVYDTTGVFALKLTLVKVHTTGVFALKLTLVKVYDTTGVFALKLTLVIVHTTGVFALKLTLMRVHDTTGVFALKLTLVRVYDTTGVFALKLTLVIVHTTGVFVLKVTLVRVHAYHRSLRLKTDIGECIPQESSP
;
A
#
# COMPACT_ATOMS: atom_id res chain seq x y z
N MET A 1 35.64 -5.21 6.05
CA MET A 1 35.98 -6.15 4.96
C MET A 1 35.16 -5.75 3.75
N HIS A 2 35.86 -5.42 2.68
CA HIS A 2 35.30 -5.22 1.34
C HIS A 2 35.36 -6.58 0.65
N THR A 3 34.24 -7.11 0.16
CA THR A 3 34.23 -8.40 -0.55
C THR A 3 33.58 -8.27 -1.91
N THR A 4 34.28 -8.68 -2.95
CA THR A 4 33.80 -8.63 -4.34
C THR A 4 33.56 -10.05 -4.87
N GLY A 5 32.50 -10.23 -5.65
CA GLY A 5 32.30 -11.44 -6.46
C GLY A 5 32.14 -12.73 -5.65
N VAL A 6 31.24 -12.74 -4.66
CA VAL A 6 31.06 -13.90 -3.78
C VAL A 6 30.04 -14.87 -4.37
N PHE A 7 30.46 -16.11 -4.62
CA PHE A 7 29.60 -17.22 -5.02
C PHE A 7 29.55 -18.29 -3.94
N ALA A 8 28.37 -18.58 -3.40
CA ALA A 8 28.24 -19.55 -2.31
C ALA A 8 26.91 -20.30 -2.34
N LEU A 9 26.90 -21.58 -1.96
CA LEU A 9 25.64 -22.30 -1.74
C LEU A 9 24.88 -21.75 -0.54
N LYS A 10 25.58 -21.54 0.58
CA LYS A 10 25.04 -20.94 1.79
C LYS A 10 26.08 -19.99 2.35
N LEU A 11 25.67 -18.76 2.62
CA LEU A 11 26.53 -17.75 3.21
C LEU A 11 25.81 -17.07 4.37
N THR A 12 26.51 -16.92 5.47
CA THR A 12 26.01 -16.19 6.64
C THR A 12 27.12 -15.28 7.12
N LEU A 13 26.89 -13.98 7.03
CA LEU A 13 27.84 -12.97 7.48
C LEU A 13 27.18 -12.10 8.54
N VAL A 14 27.88 -11.93 9.65
CA VAL A 14 27.38 -11.16 10.78
C VAL A 14 27.56 -9.66 10.53
N ARG A 15 28.70 -9.27 9.97
CA ARG A 15 29.02 -7.87 9.71
C ARG A 15 29.71 -7.71 8.38
N VAL A 16 29.16 -6.83 7.56
CA VAL A 16 29.56 -6.59 6.19
C VAL A 16 29.59 -5.09 5.97
N TYR A 17 30.75 -4.57 5.55
CA TYR A 17 30.93 -3.14 5.37
C TYR A 17 30.64 -2.72 3.93
N ASP A 18 31.21 -3.44 2.97
CA ASP A 18 31.00 -3.19 1.56
C ASP A 18 31.08 -4.52 0.81
N THR A 19 30.08 -4.81 -0.02
CA THR A 19 30.16 -5.93 -0.95
C THR A 19 29.52 -5.63 -2.27
N THR A 20 30.11 -6.18 -3.32
CA THR A 20 29.59 -6.07 -4.67
C THR A 20 29.45 -7.46 -5.29
N GLY A 21 28.33 -7.69 -5.99
CA GLY A 21 28.11 -8.90 -6.77
C GLY A 21 28.06 -10.18 -5.94
N VAL A 22 27.06 -10.32 -5.07
CA VAL A 22 26.89 -11.51 -4.23
C VAL A 22 25.85 -12.45 -4.84
N PHE A 23 26.24 -13.69 -5.11
CA PHE A 23 25.39 -14.74 -5.66
C PHE A 23 25.32 -15.93 -4.70
N ALA A 24 24.13 -16.24 -4.18
CA ALA A 24 23.98 -17.38 -3.28
C ALA A 24 22.61 -18.06 -3.29
N LEU A 25 22.54 -19.36 -3.02
CA LEU A 25 21.23 -20.03 -2.86
C LEU A 25 20.55 -19.57 -1.55
N LYS A 26 21.31 -19.50 -0.45
CA LYS A 26 20.83 -18.98 0.83
C LYS A 26 21.82 -17.97 1.36
N LEU A 27 21.37 -16.74 1.54
CA LEU A 27 22.18 -15.64 2.07
C LEU A 27 21.49 -15.04 3.29
N THR A 28 22.26 -14.88 4.36
CA THR A 28 21.82 -14.17 5.55
C THR A 28 22.89 -13.17 5.95
N LEU A 29 22.55 -11.88 5.89
CA LEU A 29 23.42 -10.80 6.36
C LEU A 29 22.73 -10.11 7.53
N VAL A 30 23.44 -10.00 8.66
CA VAL A 30 22.86 -9.44 9.88
C VAL A 30 23.04 -7.92 9.92
N ARG A 31 24.25 -7.42 9.66
CA ARG A 31 24.55 -5.99 9.61
C ARG A 31 25.34 -5.66 8.36
N VAL A 32 24.72 -4.90 7.47
CA VAL A 32 25.21 -4.51 6.15
C VAL A 32 25.25 -3.00 6.09
N TYR A 33 26.42 -2.44 5.77
CA TYR A 33 26.54 -1.00 5.56
C TYR A 33 26.28 -0.64 4.10
N ASP A 34 27.00 -1.25 3.16
CA ASP A 34 26.77 -1.09 1.73
C ASP A 34 26.79 -2.45 1.03
N THR A 35 25.87 -2.63 0.08
CA THR A 35 25.77 -3.82 -0.78
C THR A 35 25.24 -3.45 -2.14
N THR A 36 25.93 -3.87 -3.20
CA THR A 36 25.44 -3.70 -4.57
C THR A 36 25.33 -5.03 -5.29
N GLY A 37 24.21 -5.24 -6.01
CA GLY A 37 24.00 -6.40 -6.86
C GLY A 37 23.94 -7.71 -6.07
N VAL A 38 22.85 -7.94 -5.34
CA VAL A 38 22.65 -9.17 -4.56
C VAL A 38 21.63 -10.07 -5.26
N PHE A 39 22.04 -11.29 -5.58
CA PHE A 39 21.20 -12.30 -6.21
C PHE A 39 21.12 -13.54 -5.31
N ALA A 40 19.91 -13.89 -4.85
CA ALA A 40 19.74 -15.10 -4.06
C ALA A 40 18.38 -15.79 -4.16
N LEU A 41 18.33 -17.11 -3.98
CA LEU A 41 17.04 -17.81 -3.90
C LEU A 41 16.32 -17.46 -2.58
N LYS A 42 17.05 -17.45 -1.46
CA LYS A 42 16.56 -16.97 -0.17
C LYS A 42 17.52 -15.95 0.41
N LEU A 43 17.04 -14.75 0.62
CA LEU A 43 17.80 -13.64 1.18
C LEU A 43 17.13 -13.12 2.45
N THR A 44 17.91 -13.02 3.51
CA THR A 44 17.49 -12.36 4.74
C THR A 44 18.52 -11.31 5.13
N LEU A 45 18.04 -10.08 5.25
CA LEU A 45 18.82 -8.90 5.57
C LEU A 45 18.19 -8.26 6.80
N VAL A 46 18.93 -8.24 7.92
CA VAL A 46 18.35 -7.83 9.21
C VAL A 46 18.50 -6.33 9.44
N ARG A 47 19.70 -5.79 9.28
CA ARG A 47 19.99 -4.36 9.41
C ARG A 47 20.84 -3.91 8.23
N VAL A 48 20.24 -3.16 7.32
CA VAL A 48 20.85 -2.65 6.09
C VAL A 48 20.84 -1.14 6.13
N TYR A 49 21.99 -0.52 5.91
CA TYR A 49 22.08 0.93 5.76
C TYR A 49 21.82 1.32 4.31
N ASP A 50 22.56 0.73 3.37
CA ASP A 50 22.37 0.92 1.93
C ASP A 50 22.40 -0.43 1.20
N THR A 51 21.51 -0.58 0.21
CA THR A 51 21.57 -1.68 -0.74
C THR A 51 20.97 -1.28 -2.09
N THR A 52 21.67 -1.65 -3.16
CA THR A 52 21.24 -1.35 -4.53
C THR A 52 21.16 -2.63 -5.35
N GLY A 53 20.02 -2.84 -6.02
CA GLY A 53 19.83 -3.95 -6.96
C GLY A 53 19.75 -5.30 -6.25
N VAL A 54 18.61 -5.59 -5.63
CA VAL A 54 18.38 -6.84 -4.93
C VAL A 54 17.39 -7.72 -5.69
N PHE A 55 17.81 -8.92 -6.05
CA PHE A 55 17.00 -9.91 -6.75
C PHE A 55 16.90 -11.19 -5.92
N ALA A 56 15.67 -11.58 -5.54
CA ALA A 56 15.50 -12.84 -4.85
C ALA A 56 14.15 -13.56 -5.06
N LEU A 57 14.14 -14.89 -4.95
CA LEU A 57 12.85 -15.60 -4.92
C LEU A 57 12.09 -15.33 -3.61
N LYS A 58 12.80 -15.35 -2.48
CA LYS A 58 12.26 -14.96 -1.18
C LYS A 58 13.20 -13.97 -0.52
N LEU A 59 12.70 -12.77 -0.24
CA LEU A 59 13.43 -11.70 0.40
C LEU A 59 12.73 -11.27 1.69
N THR A 60 13.50 -11.18 2.75
CA THR A 60 13.07 -10.57 4.01
C THR A 60 14.07 -9.52 4.43
N LEU A 61 13.58 -8.30 4.58
CA LEU A 61 14.31 -7.12 5.02
C LEU A 61 13.65 -6.61 6.30
N VAL A 62 14.38 -6.63 7.41
CA VAL A 62 13.80 -6.33 8.73
C VAL A 62 13.92 -4.86 9.09
N ARG A 63 15.13 -4.29 8.99
CA ARG A 63 15.39 -2.88 9.25
C ARG A 63 16.29 -2.33 8.16
N VAL A 64 15.74 -1.46 7.34
CA VAL A 64 16.44 -0.90 6.18
C VAL A 64 16.35 0.60 6.19
N TYR A 65 17.47 1.27 5.98
CA TYR A 65 17.51 2.72 5.89
C TYR A 65 17.31 3.18 4.45
N ASP A 66 18.10 2.66 3.52
CA ASP A 66 17.97 2.92 2.09
C ASP A 66 17.99 1.62 1.28
N THR A 67 17.18 1.57 0.23
CA THR A 67 17.19 0.50 -0.76
C THR A 67 16.71 1.00 -2.11
N THR A 68 17.46 0.68 -3.16
CA THR A 68 17.05 0.97 -4.53
C THR A 68 16.93 -0.31 -5.35
N GLY A 69 15.83 -0.45 -6.07
CA GLY A 69 15.59 -1.54 -7.02
C GLY A 69 15.50 -2.91 -6.36
N VAL A 70 14.30 -3.30 -5.92
CA VAL A 70 14.03 -4.61 -5.33
C VAL A 70 13.11 -5.43 -6.21
N PHE A 71 13.56 -6.62 -6.59
CA PHE A 71 12.79 -7.58 -7.36
C PHE A 71 12.68 -8.90 -6.61
N ALA A 72 11.45 -9.31 -6.27
CA ALA A 72 11.27 -10.59 -5.61
C ALA A 72 9.93 -11.29 -5.86
N LEU A 73 9.90 -12.62 -5.86
CA LEU A 73 8.62 -13.35 -5.93
C LEU A 73 7.83 -13.18 -4.62
N LYS A 74 8.51 -13.27 -3.48
CA LYS A 74 7.96 -12.99 -2.15
C LYS A 74 8.86 -12.03 -1.41
N LEU A 75 8.31 -10.88 -1.04
CA LEU A 75 9.02 -9.82 -0.33
C LEU A 75 8.29 -9.45 0.96
N THR A 76 9.05 -9.37 2.04
CA THR A 76 8.60 -8.86 3.32
C THR A 76 9.56 -7.76 3.78
N LEU A 77 9.01 -6.56 3.95
CA LEU A 77 9.68 -5.37 4.48
C LEU A 77 9.03 -5.04 5.83
N VAL A 78 9.80 -5.08 6.92
CA VAL A 78 9.23 -4.89 8.27
C VAL A 78 9.33 -3.42 8.71
N LYS A 79 10.53 -2.85 8.69
CA LYS A 79 10.78 -1.46 9.05
C LYS A 79 11.72 -0.83 8.04
N VAL A 80 11.18 0.04 7.20
CA VAL A 80 11.92 0.65 6.09
C VAL A 80 11.77 2.16 6.17
N TYR A 81 12.86 2.89 5.95
CA TYR A 81 12.85 4.35 5.96
C TYR A 81 12.69 4.90 4.55
N ASP A 82 13.55 4.49 3.63
CA ASP A 82 13.46 4.83 2.21
C ASP A 82 13.55 3.56 1.34
N THR A 83 12.74 3.49 0.30
CA THR A 83 12.88 2.48 -0.76
C THR A 83 12.33 3.00 -2.08
N THR A 84 13.09 2.78 -3.15
CA THR A 84 12.68 3.15 -4.50
C THR A 84 12.58 1.93 -5.39
N GLY A 85 11.47 1.82 -6.13
CA GLY A 85 11.28 0.78 -7.16
C GLY A 85 11.19 -0.63 -6.59
N VAL A 86 10.00 -1.02 -6.13
CA VAL A 86 9.73 -2.36 -5.60
C VAL A 86 8.83 -3.13 -6.53
N PHE A 87 9.30 -4.29 -7.00
CA PHE A 87 8.54 -5.21 -7.85
C PHE A 87 8.43 -6.57 -7.19
N ALA A 88 7.21 -7.00 -6.87
CA ALA A 88 7.02 -8.32 -6.30
C ALA A 88 5.68 -9.00 -6.59
N LEU A 89 5.66 -10.33 -6.71
CA LEU A 89 4.39 -11.05 -6.86
C LEU A 89 3.56 -11.01 -5.56
N LYS A 90 4.22 -11.24 -4.41
CA LYS A 90 3.62 -11.10 -3.08
C LYS A 90 4.48 -10.18 -2.25
N LEU A 91 3.87 -9.11 -1.76
CA LEU A 91 4.56 -8.05 -1.04
C LEU A 91 3.82 -7.72 0.25
N THR A 92 4.58 -7.63 1.32
CA THR A 92 4.10 -7.22 2.64
C THR A 92 5.03 -6.15 3.19
N LEU A 93 4.48 -4.94 3.44
CA LEU A 93 5.17 -3.85 4.11
C LEU A 93 4.46 -3.57 5.44
N VAL A 94 5.21 -3.51 6.54
CA VAL A 94 4.64 -3.43 7.91
C VAL A 94 4.79 -2.06 8.58
N THR A 95 5.87 -1.34 8.31
CA THR A 95 6.08 0.04 8.79
C THR A 95 7.06 0.70 7.86
N VAL A 96 6.58 1.66 7.06
CA VAL A 96 7.40 2.31 6.04
C VAL A 96 7.09 3.79 5.95
N TYR A 97 8.15 4.59 5.83
CA TYR A 97 8.07 6.05 5.87
C TYR A 97 8.18 6.69 4.51
N ASP A 98 9.03 6.17 3.62
CA ASP A 98 9.07 6.60 2.24
C ASP A 98 9.22 5.38 1.34
N THR A 99 8.31 5.25 0.39
CA THR A 99 8.46 4.26 -0.66
C THR A 99 7.84 4.78 -1.93
N THR A 100 8.61 4.75 -3.00
CA THR A 100 8.19 5.24 -4.30
C THR A 100 8.13 4.09 -5.30
N GLY A 101 7.05 4.01 -6.07
CA GLY A 101 6.91 3.05 -7.17
C GLY A 101 6.84 1.60 -6.70
N VAL A 102 5.70 1.21 -6.14
CA VAL A 102 5.44 -0.17 -5.70
C VAL A 102 4.55 -0.88 -6.71
N PHE A 103 5.03 -1.98 -7.26
CA PHE A 103 4.29 -2.84 -8.18
C PHE A 103 4.17 -4.25 -7.61
N ALA A 104 2.94 -4.71 -7.37
CA ALA A 104 2.73 -6.07 -6.89
C ALA A 104 1.41 -6.74 -7.28
N LEU A 105 1.42 -8.06 -7.47
CA LEU A 105 0.16 -8.79 -7.72
C LEU A 105 -0.71 -8.84 -6.44
N LYS A 106 -0.08 -9.13 -5.30
CA LYS A 106 -0.73 -9.10 -3.98
C LYS A 106 0.10 -8.25 -3.04
N LEU A 107 -0.51 -7.18 -2.54
CA LEU A 107 0.14 -6.21 -1.69
C LEU A 107 -0.64 -6.05 -0.37
N THR A 108 0.09 -6.17 0.74
CA THR A 108 -0.40 -5.82 2.07
C THR A 108 0.48 -4.71 2.63
N LEU A 109 -0.14 -3.59 2.96
CA LEU A 109 0.49 -2.39 3.49
C LEU A 109 -0.08 -2.13 4.88
N VAL A 110 0.79 -2.02 5.89
CA VAL A 110 0.43 -1.67 7.27
C VAL A 110 1.28 -0.49 7.69
N LYS A 111 0.69 0.59 8.24
CA LYS A 111 1.43 1.77 8.74
C LYS A 111 2.45 2.33 7.75
N VAL A 112 1.94 2.87 6.64
CA VAL A 112 2.77 3.23 5.49
C VAL A 112 2.56 4.70 5.11
N HIS A 113 3.64 5.32 4.65
CA HIS A 113 3.64 6.51 3.82
C HIS A 113 4.33 6.12 2.49
N THR A 114 3.61 6.19 1.36
CA THR A 114 4.11 5.71 0.05
C THR A 114 3.45 6.43 -1.12
N THR A 115 4.18 6.56 -2.22
CA THR A 115 3.70 7.20 -3.45
C THR A 115 3.77 6.22 -4.63
N GLY A 116 2.73 6.23 -5.46
CA GLY A 116 2.66 5.41 -6.68
C GLY A 116 2.58 3.91 -6.37
N VAL A 117 1.39 3.45 -5.95
CA VAL A 117 1.14 2.04 -5.64
C VAL A 117 0.27 1.42 -6.72
N PHE A 118 0.78 0.39 -7.37
CA PHE A 118 0.04 -0.42 -8.35
C PHE A 118 -0.06 -1.86 -7.89
N ALA A 119 -1.29 -2.35 -7.67
CA ALA A 119 -1.46 -3.76 -7.32
C ALA A 119 -2.79 -4.39 -7.76
N LEU A 120 -2.77 -5.67 -8.15
CA LEU A 120 -4.03 -6.36 -8.51
C LEU A 120 -4.94 -6.55 -7.29
N LYS A 121 -4.37 -7.00 -6.17
CA LYS A 121 -5.06 -7.10 -4.88
C LYS A 121 -4.28 -6.34 -3.83
N LEU A 122 -4.91 -5.33 -3.26
CA LEU A 122 -4.31 -4.44 -2.28
C LEU A 122 -5.13 -4.40 -1.00
N THR A 123 -4.45 -4.64 0.11
CA THR A 123 -5.00 -4.45 1.45
C THR A 123 -4.15 -3.42 2.18
N LEU A 124 -4.77 -2.33 2.58
CA LEU A 124 -4.14 -1.21 3.28
C LEU A 124 -4.75 -1.10 4.69
N VAL A 125 -3.89 -1.08 5.70
CA VAL A 125 -4.27 -1.01 7.11
C VAL A 125 -3.52 0.13 7.79
N LYS A 126 -4.24 1.13 8.31
CA LYS A 126 -3.69 2.29 9.02
C LYS A 126 -2.63 3.02 8.19
N VAL A 127 -3.06 3.72 7.16
CA VAL A 127 -2.15 4.42 6.23
C VAL A 127 -2.27 5.92 6.45
N TYR A 128 -1.14 6.58 6.60
CA TYR A 128 -1.09 7.99 7.01
C TYR A 128 -1.05 8.93 5.83
N ASP A 129 -0.39 8.54 4.75
CA ASP A 129 -0.45 9.28 3.49
C ASP A 129 -0.12 8.33 2.34
N THR A 130 -0.97 8.30 1.32
CA THR A 130 -0.59 7.64 0.07
C THR A 130 -1.18 8.37 -1.10
N THR A 131 -0.37 8.50 -2.14
CA THR A 131 -0.73 9.19 -3.37
C THR A 131 -0.70 8.21 -4.55
N GLY A 132 -1.72 8.27 -5.40
CA GLY A 132 -1.77 7.48 -6.64
C GLY A 132 -1.83 5.97 -6.38
N VAL A 133 -2.97 5.51 -5.87
CA VAL A 133 -3.22 4.08 -5.62
C VAL A 133 -4.09 3.51 -6.74
N PHE A 134 -3.54 2.55 -7.49
CA PHE A 134 -4.27 1.80 -8.51
C PHE A 134 -4.40 0.33 -8.11
N ALA A 135 -5.64 -0.17 -8.02
CA ALA A 135 -5.85 -1.59 -7.77
C ALA A 135 -7.14 -2.20 -8.33
N LEU A 136 -7.11 -3.45 -8.80
CA LEU A 136 -8.34 -4.11 -9.23
C LEU A 136 -9.29 -4.37 -8.05
N LYS A 137 -8.74 -4.91 -6.94
CA LYS A 137 -9.47 -5.09 -5.69
C LYS A 137 -8.72 -4.40 -4.56
N LEU A 138 -9.38 -3.46 -3.93
CA LEU A 138 -8.82 -2.63 -2.87
C LEU A 138 -9.67 -2.73 -1.61
N THR A 139 -9.02 -3.01 -0.48
CA THR A 139 -9.65 -2.99 0.84
C THR A 139 -8.86 -2.04 1.74
N LEU A 140 -9.57 -1.06 2.30
CA LEU A 140 -8.98 0.03 3.07
C LEU A 140 -9.54 0.07 4.49
N VAL A 141 -8.64 0.09 5.47
CA VAL A 141 -8.97 0.14 6.89
C VAL A 141 -8.20 1.28 7.56
N ILE A 142 -8.84 2.46 7.69
CA ILE A 142 -8.38 3.68 8.38
C ILE A 142 -7.27 4.41 7.63
N VAL A 143 -7.61 5.38 6.79
CA VAL A 143 -6.62 6.02 5.90
C VAL A 143 -6.88 7.50 5.59
N HIS A 144 -5.77 8.21 5.31
CA HIS A 144 -5.66 9.42 4.49
C HIS A 144 -5.01 9.06 3.12
N THR A 145 -5.74 9.17 2.00
CA THR A 145 -5.20 8.90 0.63
C THR A 145 -5.65 9.94 -0.37
N THR A 146 -4.81 10.22 -1.37
CA THR A 146 -5.17 11.02 -2.54
C THR A 146 -5.06 10.19 -3.83
N GLY A 147 -6.05 10.31 -4.71
CA GLY A 147 -6.07 9.64 -6.01
C GLY A 147 -6.14 8.12 -5.91
N VAL A 148 -7.34 7.60 -5.67
CA VAL A 148 -7.59 6.15 -5.60
C VAL A 148 -8.39 5.70 -6.81
N PHE A 149 -7.84 4.77 -7.59
CA PHE A 149 -8.53 4.11 -8.68
C PHE A 149 -8.68 2.61 -8.38
N ALA A 150 -9.91 2.10 -8.34
CA ALA A 150 -10.12 0.67 -8.20
C ALA A 150 -11.38 0.11 -8.85
N LEU A 151 -11.33 -1.09 -9.43
CA LEU A 151 -12.55 -1.73 -9.96
C LEU A 151 -13.53 -2.07 -8.83
N LYS A 152 -13.03 -2.68 -7.76
CA LYS A 152 -13.80 -2.95 -6.54
C LYS A 152 -13.08 -2.38 -5.34
N LEU A 153 -13.73 -1.41 -4.70
CA LEU A 153 -13.23 -0.71 -3.54
C LEU A 153 -14.14 -0.95 -2.33
N THR A 154 -13.53 -1.32 -1.21
CA THR A 154 -14.21 -1.41 0.09
C THR A 154 -13.45 -0.55 1.09
N LEU A 155 -14.12 0.51 1.57
CA LEU A 155 -13.62 1.42 2.58
C LEU A 155 -14.38 1.16 3.90
N MET A 156 -13.68 0.65 4.91
CA MET A 156 -14.31 0.39 6.21
C MET A 156 -14.33 1.60 7.13
N ARG A 157 -13.22 2.33 7.20
CA ARG A 157 -13.09 3.55 8.00
C ARG A 157 -12.12 4.49 7.28
N VAL A 158 -12.55 5.70 6.98
CA VAL A 158 -11.73 6.68 6.23
C VAL A 158 -11.84 8.03 6.91
N HIS A 159 -10.70 8.66 7.19
CA HIS A 159 -10.65 10.00 7.78
C HIS A 159 -10.74 11.07 6.70
N ASP A 160 -9.88 11.00 5.70
CA ASP A 160 -9.89 11.93 4.55
C ASP A 160 -9.48 11.15 3.29
N THR A 161 -10.18 11.35 2.19
CA THR A 161 -9.69 10.91 0.87
C THR A 161 -10.14 11.83 -0.24
N THR A 162 -9.26 12.06 -1.21
CA THR A 162 -9.57 12.90 -2.37
C THR A 162 -9.45 12.10 -3.66
N GLY A 163 -10.39 12.30 -4.59
CA GLY A 163 -10.36 11.69 -5.92
C GLY A 163 -10.46 10.16 -5.89
N VAL A 164 -11.65 9.64 -5.62
CA VAL A 164 -11.92 8.20 -5.60
C VAL A 164 -12.70 7.80 -6.84
N PHE A 165 -12.14 6.94 -7.68
CA PHE A 165 -12.81 6.35 -8.82
C PHE A 165 -12.97 4.85 -8.62
N ALA A 166 -14.21 4.35 -8.62
CA ALA A 166 -14.44 2.91 -8.57
C ALA A 166 -15.69 2.40 -9.29
N LEU A 167 -15.63 1.24 -9.94
CA LEU A 167 -16.84 0.65 -10.54
C LEU A 167 -17.83 0.19 -9.46
N LYS A 168 -17.34 -0.52 -8.45
CA LYS A 168 -18.12 -0.91 -7.27
C LYS A 168 -17.45 -0.38 -6.01
N LEU A 169 -18.13 0.53 -5.33
CA LEU A 169 -17.69 1.16 -4.11
C LEU A 169 -18.60 0.76 -2.94
N THR A 170 -17.99 0.34 -1.84
CA THR A 170 -18.68 0.10 -0.57
C THR A 170 -18.03 0.95 0.51
N LEU A 171 -18.82 1.82 1.12
CA LEU A 171 -18.39 2.74 2.19
C LEU A 171 -19.14 2.41 3.48
N VAL A 172 -18.39 2.08 4.53
CA VAL A 172 -19.00 1.71 5.84
C VAL A 172 -19.00 2.89 6.81
N ARG A 173 -17.87 3.60 6.95
CA ARG A 173 -17.75 4.78 7.82
C ARG A 173 -16.73 5.78 7.28
N VAL A 174 -17.18 6.89 6.73
CA VAL A 174 -16.31 7.88 6.09
C VAL A 174 -16.58 9.27 6.67
N TYR A 175 -15.52 9.98 7.06
CA TYR A 175 -15.61 11.31 7.67
C TYR A 175 -15.41 12.44 6.66
N ASP A 176 -14.37 12.39 5.83
CA ASP A 176 -14.18 13.33 4.74
C ASP A 176 -13.80 12.60 3.47
N THR A 177 -14.47 12.97 2.39
CA THR A 177 -14.27 12.41 1.05
C THR A 177 -14.67 13.45 0.04
N THR A 178 -13.75 13.78 -0.87
CA THR A 178 -14.00 14.73 -1.96
C THR A 178 -13.81 14.06 -3.31
N GLY A 179 -14.73 14.31 -4.26
CA GLY A 179 -14.60 13.83 -5.64
C GLY A 179 -14.69 12.31 -5.76
N VAL A 180 -15.85 11.75 -5.41
CA VAL A 180 -16.13 10.31 -5.55
C VAL A 180 -16.89 10.06 -6.84
N PHE A 181 -16.35 9.21 -7.70
CA PHE A 181 -17.03 8.69 -8.89
C PHE A 181 -17.21 7.18 -8.77
N ALA A 182 -18.46 6.70 -8.78
CA ALA A 182 -18.70 5.26 -8.83
C ALA A 182 -19.92 4.83 -9.63
N LEU A 183 -19.86 3.64 -10.27
CA LEU A 183 -21.03 3.10 -10.97
C LEU A 183 -22.07 2.54 -9.97
N LYS A 184 -21.60 1.76 -8.99
CA LYS A 184 -22.43 1.22 -7.91
C LYS A 184 -21.84 1.62 -6.57
N LEU A 185 -22.62 2.33 -5.77
CA LEU A 185 -22.27 2.73 -4.41
C LEU A 185 -23.16 2.02 -3.38
N THR A 186 -22.55 1.47 -2.34
CA THR A 186 -23.27 1.01 -1.14
C THR A 186 -22.80 1.83 0.06
N LEU A 187 -23.75 2.42 0.78
CA LEU A 187 -23.49 3.36 1.88
C LEU A 187 -24.07 2.86 3.20
N VAL A 188 -23.30 2.99 4.28
CA VAL A 188 -23.76 2.66 5.65
C VAL A 188 -23.76 3.89 6.57
N ILE A 189 -22.68 4.70 6.63
CA ILE A 189 -22.61 5.98 7.38
C ILE A 189 -21.52 6.86 6.73
N VAL A 190 -21.85 8.01 6.15
CA VAL A 190 -20.87 8.78 5.37
C VAL A 190 -21.11 10.29 5.41
N HIS A 191 -20.03 11.06 5.56
CA HIS A 191 -19.93 12.47 5.22
C HIS A 191 -19.02 12.61 3.98
N THR A 192 -19.60 13.07 2.87
CA THR A 192 -18.95 13.21 1.55
C THR A 192 -19.33 14.55 0.94
N THR A 193 -18.41 15.17 0.19
CA THR A 193 -18.73 16.28 -0.72
C THR A 193 -18.36 15.90 -2.17
N GLY A 194 -19.22 16.25 -3.13
CA GLY A 194 -18.96 15.97 -4.55
C GLY A 194 -18.98 14.47 -4.90
N VAL A 195 -20.16 13.85 -4.86
CA VAL A 195 -20.37 12.44 -5.22
C VAL A 195 -21.13 12.34 -6.53
N PHE A 196 -20.57 11.63 -7.51
CA PHE A 196 -21.20 11.28 -8.78
C PHE A 196 -21.37 9.77 -8.85
N VAL A 197 -22.62 9.28 -8.76
CA VAL A 197 -22.92 7.85 -8.77
C VAL A 197 -24.12 7.53 -9.64
N LEU A 198 -24.04 6.43 -10.39
CA LEU A 198 -25.16 5.97 -11.23
C LEU A 198 -26.22 5.19 -10.43
N LYS A 199 -25.79 4.27 -9.55
CA LYS A 199 -26.69 3.47 -8.71
C LYS A 199 -26.24 3.47 -7.25
N VAL A 200 -27.14 3.87 -6.36
CA VAL A 200 -26.91 3.90 -4.91
C VAL A 200 -27.77 2.84 -4.22
N THR A 201 -27.19 2.16 -3.23
CA THR A 201 -27.90 1.33 -2.26
C THR A 201 -27.62 1.88 -0.88
N LEU A 202 -28.69 2.28 -0.19
CA LEU A 202 -28.65 2.93 1.12
C LEU A 202 -29.02 1.93 2.21
N VAL A 203 -28.23 1.91 3.28
CA VAL A 203 -28.53 1.13 4.49
C VAL A 203 -28.79 2.06 5.69
N ARG A 204 -28.19 3.27 5.74
CA ARG A 204 -28.50 4.38 6.67
C ARG A 204 -27.76 5.66 6.21
N VAL A 205 -28.32 6.87 6.38
CA VAL A 205 -27.65 8.16 6.07
C VAL A 205 -27.84 9.18 7.20
N HIS A 206 -26.76 9.89 7.52
CA HIS A 206 -26.76 11.21 8.16
C HIS A 206 -26.04 12.16 7.20
N ALA A 207 -26.76 12.98 6.44
CA ALA A 207 -26.17 13.92 5.49
C ALA A 207 -26.46 15.37 5.92
N TYR A 208 -25.43 16.20 6.04
CA TYR A 208 -25.55 17.66 6.12
C TYR A 208 -25.28 18.25 4.72
N HIS A 209 -26.08 19.23 4.32
CA HIS A 209 -26.26 19.77 2.96
C HIS A 209 -24.99 20.01 2.11
N ARG A 210 -24.88 19.36 0.93
CA ARG A 210 -24.73 20.01 -0.42
C ARG A 210 -24.69 18.97 -1.56
N SER A 211 -25.66 19.08 -2.47
CA SER A 211 -25.72 18.52 -3.84
C SER A 211 -25.42 17.02 -4.02
N LEU A 212 -26.35 16.15 -3.59
CA LEU A 212 -26.50 14.81 -4.18
C LEU A 212 -27.33 14.92 -5.47
N ARG A 213 -26.74 14.71 -6.66
CA ARG A 213 -27.52 14.46 -7.88
C ARG A 213 -27.82 12.96 -7.96
N LEU A 214 -28.97 12.57 -7.43
CA LEU A 214 -29.45 11.18 -7.43
C LEU A 214 -30.31 10.91 -8.67
N LYS A 215 -30.16 9.71 -9.24
CA LYS A 215 -31.23 9.02 -9.96
C LYS A 215 -31.67 7.86 -9.04
N THR A 216 -32.59 8.16 -8.12
CA THR A 216 -32.94 7.32 -6.97
C THR A 216 -34.06 6.32 -7.32
N ASP A 217 -33.87 5.04 -6.97
CA ASP A 217 -34.97 4.18 -6.53
C ASP A 217 -35.03 4.33 -4.99
N ILE A 218 -36.16 4.79 -4.46
CA ILE A 218 -36.27 5.43 -3.13
C ILE A 218 -36.35 4.38 -2.00
N GLY A 219 -35.59 4.61 -0.92
CA GLY A 219 -35.84 4.10 0.43
C GLY A 219 -35.71 5.28 1.42
N GLU A 220 -36.64 5.38 2.37
CA GLU A 220 -36.97 6.57 3.19
C GLU A 220 -35.79 7.38 3.74
N CYS A 221 -35.95 8.70 3.68
CA CYS A 221 -35.09 9.71 4.29
C CYS A 221 -35.78 10.21 5.57
N ILE A 222 -35.21 9.98 6.75
CA ILE A 222 -35.71 10.55 8.00
C ILE A 222 -34.87 11.79 8.32
N PRO A 223 -35.43 13.01 8.22
CA PRO A 223 -34.71 14.22 8.64
C PRO A 223 -34.59 14.26 10.16
N GLN A 224 -33.44 14.71 10.68
CA GLN A 224 -33.36 15.14 12.07
C GLN A 224 -33.81 16.60 12.16
N GLU A 225 -34.85 16.85 12.95
CA GLU A 225 -35.21 18.17 13.43
C GLU A 225 -34.03 18.74 14.24
N SER A 226 -33.49 19.85 13.76
CA SER A 226 -32.72 20.76 14.60
C SER A 226 -33.70 21.55 15.46
N SER A 227 -33.60 21.46 16.78
CA SER A 227 -34.26 22.39 17.69
C SER A 227 -33.53 22.42 19.03
N PRO A 228 -33.48 23.59 19.70
CA PRO A 228 -33.03 24.90 19.25
C PRO A 228 -31.55 25.16 19.61
#